data_AF-A0A5S5AKK5-F1
#
_entry.id   AF-A0A5S5AKK5-F1
#
_cell.length_a   1.000
_cell.length_b   1.000
_cell.length_c   1.000
_cell.angle_alpha   90.00
_cell.angle_beta   90.00
_cell.angle_gamma   90.00
#
_symmetry.space_group_name_H-M   'P 1'
#
loop_
_entity.id
_entity.type
_entity.pdbx_description
1 polymer ?
#
loop_
_entity_poly.entity_id
_entity_poly.type
_entity_poly.pdbx_seq_one_letter_code
_entity_poly.pdbx_strand_id
1 'polypeptide(L)' 'MVLTKEYTTSPPTFKHLTPYERGKICALLKEGFSPTQIAKKLGRHRSTIYREIKRGTTTQLRTDLTTYSTYFPETGQ' A
#
# COMPACT_ATOMS: atom_id res chain seq x y z
N MET A 1 5.92 45.87 -6.42
CA MET A 1 5.35 45.08 -5.31
C MET A 1 5.51 43.61 -5.65
N VAL A 2 6.36 42.89 -4.92
CA VAL A 2 6.62 41.47 -5.17
C VAL A 2 5.58 40.67 -4.41
N LEU A 3 4.73 39.92 -5.12
CA LEU A 3 3.77 38.99 -4.50
C LEU A 3 4.53 37.75 -4.02
N THR A 4 4.78 37.63 -2.72
CA THR A 4 5.28 36.38 -2.14
C THR A 4 4.11 35.40 -2.05
N LYS A 5 4.28 34.23 -2.67
CA LYS A 5 3.28 33.17 -2.68
C LYS A 5 3.42 32.37 -1.38
N GLU A 6 2.58 32.66 -0.41
CA GLU A 6 2.54 31.95 0.87
C GLU A 6 1.92 30.55 0.66
N TYR A 7 2.70 29.49 0.86
CA TYR A 7 2.22 28.11 0.79
C TYR A 7 1.65 27.69 2.16
N THR A 8 0.34 27.47 2.26
CA THR A 8 -0.34 27.12 3.53
C THR A 8 -0.23 25.64 3.91
N THR A 9 0.44 24.82 3.09
CA THR A 9 0.46 23.37 3.26
C THR A 9 1.72 22.91 3.98
N SER A 10 1.56 22.27 5.12
CA SER A 10 2.64 21.56 5.79
C SER A 10 3.19 20.46 4.87
N PRO A 11 4.53 20.31 4.76
CA PRO A 11 5.12 19.35 3.84
C PRO A 11 4.63 17.94 4.20
N PRO A 12 4.12 17.17 3.23
CA PRO A 12 3.71 15.80 3.51
C PRO A 12 4.92 15.05 4.01
N THR A 13 4.86 14.53 5.23
CA THR A 13 5.88 13.59 5.69
C THR A 13 5.73 12.34 4.82
N PHE A 14 6.62 12.17 3.85
CA PHE A 14 6.72 10.98 3.01
C PHE A 14 7.15 9.80 3.89
N LYS A 15 6.19 9.28 4.66
CA LYS A 15 6.38 8.09 5.48
C LYS A 15 6.09 6.88 4.63
N HIS A 16 7.14 6.20 4.19
CA HIS A 16 7.01 4.88 3.56
C HIS A 16 6.27 3.91 4.50
N LEU A 17 5.63 2.90 3.91
CA LEU A 17 5.10 1.79 4.68
C LEU A 17 6.29 1.02 5.26
N THR A 18 6.26 0.81 6.57
CA THR A 18 7.25 -0.03 7.23
C THR A 18 7.04 -1.50 6.84
N PRO A 19 8.08 -2.35 6.89
CA PRO A 19 7.93 -3.80 6.67
C PRO A 19 6.84 -4.42 7.55
N TYR A 20 6.72 -3.94 8.79
CA TYR A 20 5.68 -4.37 9.72
C TYR A 20 4.26 -4.02 9.27
N GLU A 21 4.05 -2.80 8.78
CA GLU A 21 2.75 -2.41 8.19
C GLU A 21 2.41 -3.23 6.95
N ARG A 22 3.41 -3.55 6.11
CA ARG A 22 3.22 -4.42 4.95
C ARG A 22 2.85 -5.85 5.33
N GLY A 23 3.47 -6.39 6.37
CA GLY A 23 3.08 -7.67 6.97
C GLY A 23 1.61 -7.65 7.43
N LYS A 24 1.17 -6.57 8.08
CA LYS A 24 -0.25 -6.38 8.45
C LYS A 24 -1.17 -6.31 7.23
N ILE A 25 -0.79 -5.61 6.16
CA ILE A 25 -1.57 -5.58 4.91
C ILE A 25 -1.72 -7.00 4.36
N CYS A 26 -0.64 -7.78 4.32
CA CYS A 26 -0.67 -9.17 3.85
C CYS A 26 -1.61 -10.06 4.70
N ALA A 27 -1.52 -9.99 6.02
CA ALA A 27 -2.39 -10.74 6.93
C ALA A 27 -3.87 -10.36 6.73
N LEU A 28 -4.17 -9.06 6.71
CA LEU A 28 -5.55 -8.57 6.56
C LEU A 28 -6.14 -8.92 5.18
N LEU A 29 -5.34 -8.95 4.11
CA LEU A 29 -5.80 -9.40 2.80
C LEU A 29 -6.13 -10.90 2.81
N LYS A 30 -5.33 -11.73 3.50
CA LYS A 30 -5.62 -13.17 3.67
C LYS A 30 -6.89 -13.40 4.49
N GLU A 31 -7.17 -12.54 5.46
CA GLU A 31 -8.42 -12.53 6.24
C GLU A 31 -9.63 -11.98 5.44
N GLY A 32 -9.44 -11.48 4.22
CA GLY A 32 -10.52 -11.01 3.34
C GLY A 32 -10.93 -9.55 3.56
N PHE A 33 -10.14 -8.75 4.27
CA PHE A 33 -10.42 -7.32 4.43
C PHE A 33 -10.22 -6.55 3.13
N SER A 34 -11.11 -5.59 2.87
CA SER A 34 -10.95 -4.66 1.75
C SER A 34 -9.80 -3.66 2.00
N PRO A 35 -9.12 -3.16 0.94
CA PRO A 35 -8.08 -2.14 1.06
C PRO A 35 -8.50 -0.90 1.86
N THR A 36 -9.78 -0.53 1.79
CA THR A 36 -10.35 0.59 2.54
C THR A 36 -10.42 0.30 4.04
N GLN A 37 -10.79 -0.92 4.44
CA GLN A 37 -10.79 -1.32 5.85
C GLN A 37 -9.37 -1.40 6.40
N ILE A 38 -8.43 -1.92 5.61
CA ILE A 38 -7.01 -1.97 5.94
C ILE A 38 -6.45 -0.57 6.17
N ALA A 39 -6.77 0.38 5.28
CA ALA A 39 -6.39 1.78 5.39
C ALA A 39 -6.88 2.41 6.71
N LYS A 40 -8.15 2.16 7.08
CA LYS A 40 -8.72 2.63 8.35
C LYS A 40 -8.00 2.02 9.56
N LYS A 41 -7.71 0.71 9.55
CA LYS A 41 -7.01 0.01 10.64
C LYS A 41 -5.56 0.50 10.82
N LEU A 42 -4.85 0.79 9.73
CA LEU A 42 -3.47 1.25 9.76
C LEU A 42 -3.33 2.77 9.92
N GLY A 43 -4.42 3.53 9.88
CA GLY A 43 -4.37 5.00 9.87
C GLY A 43 -3.66 5.56 8.64
N ARG A 44 -3.65 4.81 7.53
CA ARG A 44 -3.01 5.19 6.28
C ARG A 44 -4.04 5.62 5.25
N HIS A 45 -3.64 6.46 4.32
CA HIS A 45 -4.52 6.87 3.24
C HIS A 45 -4.84 5.68 2.32
N ARG A 46 -6.11 5.55 1.88
CA ARG A 46 -6.56 4.45 1.02
C ARG A 46 -5.71 4.31 -0.24
N SER A 47 -5.33 5.44 -0.87
CA SER A 47 -4.54 5.41 -2.11
C SER A 47 -3.14 4.84 -1.89
N THR A 48 -2.58 4.99 -0.68
CA THR A 48 -1.28 4.39 -0.33
C THR A 48 -1.41 2.88 -0.30
N ILE A 49 -2.44 2.35 0.36
CA ILE A 49 -2.71 0.91 0.42
C ILE A 49 -3.00 0.33 -0.97
N TYR A 50 -3.83 1.01 -1.78
CA TYR A 50 -4.09 0.57 -3.16
C TYR A 50 -2.82 0.54 -4.02
N ARG A 51 -1.97 1.58 -3.93
CA ARG A 51 -0.71 1.64 -4.69
C ARG A 51 0.25 0.56 -4.23
N GLU A 52 0.36 0.35 -2.92
CA GLU A 52 1.18 -0.72 -2.34
C GLU A 52 0.73 -2.10 -2.84
N ILE A 53 -0.56 -2.42 -2.72
CA ILE A 53 -1.11 -3.69 -3.20
C ILE A 53 -0.86 -3.86 -4.69
N LYS A 54 -1.13 -2.81 -5.48
CA LYS A 54 -0.91 -2.85 -6.94
C LYS A 54 0.55 -3.11 -7.30
N ARG A 55 1.50 -2.55 -6.54
CA ARG A 55 2.94 -2.76 -6.74
C ARG A 55 3.38 -4.17 -6.31
N GLY A 56 2.91 -4.64 -5.17
CA GLY A 56 3.29 -5.94 -4.60
C GLY A 56 2.48 -7.14 -5.12
N THR A 57 1.44 -6.93 -5.92
CA THR A 57 0.67 -8.02 -6.53
C THR A 57 1.43 -8.54 -7.75
N THR A 58 1.80 -9.82 -7.71
CA THR A 58 2.49 -10.50 -8.81
C THR A 58 1.72 -11.74 -9.24
N THR A 59 1.69 -11.99 -10.55
CA THR A 59 1.15 -13.24 -11.10
C THR A 59 2.20 -14.33 -10.97
N GLN A 60 1.86 -15.41 -10.25
CA GLN A 60 2.70 -16.57 -10.04
C GLN A 60 2.11 -17.79 -10.73
N LEU A 61 2.97 -18.73 -11.11
CA LEU A 61 2.58 -20.05 -11.61
C LEU A 61 2.58 -21.05 -10.46
N ARG A 62 1.56 -21.90 -10.44
CA ARG A 62 1.52 -23.09 -9.60
C ARG A 62 2.21 -24.26 -10.30
N THR A 63 2.44 -25.34 -9.56
CA THR A 63 3.04 -26.58 -10.05
C THR A 63 2.22 -27.25 -11.16
N ASP A 64 0.91 -26.99 -11.19
CA ASP A 64 -0.04 -27.44 -12.22
C ASP A 64 -0.12 -26.48 -13.43
N LEU A 65 0.82 -25.53 -13.55
CA LEU A 65 0.86 -24.47 -14.57
C LEU A 65 -0.33 -23.50 -14.53
N THR A 66 -1.18 -23.54 -13.49
CA THR A 66 -2.23 -22.53 -13.31
C THR A 66 -1.64 -21.22 -12.78
N THR A 67 -2.18 -20.09 -13.22
CA THR A 67 -1.76 -18.76 -12.73
C THR A 67 -2.60 -18.32 -11.55
N TYR A 68 -1.97 -17.63 -10.59
CA TYR A 68 -2.68 -16.95 -9.50
C TYR A 68 -2.01 -15.63 -9.15
N SER A 69 -2.81 -14.65 -8.77
CA SER A 69 -2.32 -13.35 -8.30
C SER A 69 -2.22 -13.38 -6.78
N THR A 70 -1.06 -13.05 -6.23
CA THR A 70 -0.87 -12.93 -4.78
C THR A 70 -0.03 -11.70 -4.45
N TYR A 71 -0.33 -11.09 -3.31
CA TYR A 71 0.38 -9.92 -2.81
C TYR A 71 1.58 -10.37 -1.97
N PHE A 72 2.78 -9.94 -2.38
CA PHE A 72 4.02 -10.13 -1.63
C PHE A 72 4.47 -8.79 -1.02
N PRO A 73 4.68 -8.71 0.31
CA PRO A 73 5.08 -7.47 0.98
C PRO A 73 6.52 -7.04 0.67
N GLU A 74 7.36 -7.95 0.18
CA GLU A 74 8.77 -7.73 -0.15
C GLU A 74 8.95 -6.94 -1.46
N THR A 75 7.99 -6.98 -2.38
CA THR A 75 8.10 -6.42 -3.75
C THR A 75 7.80 -4.93 -3.87
N GLY A 76 7.36 -4.27 -2.79
CA GLY A 76 7.07 -2.83 -2.81
C GLY A 76 8.33 -1.98 -2.71
N GLN A 77 9.11 -1.79 -3.78
CA GLN A 77 10.18 -0.78 -3.79
C GLN A 77 9.72 0.54 -4.43
#